data_AF-A0A2W5NEM8-F1
#
_entry.id   AF-A0A2W5NEM8-F1
#
_cell.length_a   1.000
_cell.length_b   1.000
_cell.length_c   1.000
_cell.angle_alpha   90.00
_cell.angle_beta   90.00
_cell.angle_gamma   90.00
#
_symmetry.space_group_name_H-M   'P 1'
#
loop_
_entity.id
_entity.type
_entity.pdbx_description
1 polymer ?
#
loop_
_entity_poly.entity_id
_entity_poly.type
_entity_poly.pdbx_seq_one_letter_code
_entity_poly.pdbx_strand_id
1 'polypeptide(L)' 'MDLKDIRENAAGDLRRGLTVPLEDRLIGGLVAMPFAGFLGIWWNALTWWPSMLTLGLTALIWLPMAVWVAGHLDRANAS' A
#
# COMPACT_ATOMS: atom_id res chain seq x y z
N MET A 1 20.09 9.60 -4.79
CA MET A 1 19.43 8.45 -4.13
C MET A 1 19.44 7.31 -5.12
N ASP A 2 20.12 6.22 -4.79
CA ASP A 2 20.28 5.07 -5.68
C ASP A 2 19.00 4.20 -5.66
N LEU A 3 18.75 3.42 -6.72
CA LEU A 3 17.66 2.43 -6.78
C LEU A 3 17.76 1.41 -5.64
N LYS A 4 18.99 1.08 -5.25
CA LYS A 4 19.27 0.24 -4.09
C LYS A 4 18.75 0.86 -2.79
N ASP A 5 19.03 2.15 -2.59
CA ASP A 5 18.55 2.89 -1.41
C ASP A 5 17.02 2.96 -1.37
N ILE A 6 16.37 3.17 -2.51
CA ILE A 6 14.90 3.20 -2.59
C ILE A 6 14.32 1.86 -2.19
N ARG A 7 14.90 0.75 -2.68
CA ARG A 7 14.46 -0.60 -2.35
C ARG A 7 14.65 -0.92 -0.87
N GLU A 8 15.80 -0.57 -0.31
CA GLU A 8 16.09 -0.82 1.11
C GLU A 8 15.16 -0.01 2.02
N ASN A 9 14.93 1.26 1.71
CA ASN A 9 13.98 2.10 2.43
C ASN A 9 12.54 1.56 2.30
N ALA A 10 12.11 1.13 1.11
CA ALA A 10 10.78 0.58 0.92
C ALA A 10 10.56 -0.73 1.70
N ALA A 11 11.57 -1.62 1.70
CA ALA A 11 11.52 -2.85 2.49
C ALA A 11 11.55 -2.57 4.00
N GLY A 12 12.31 -1.57 4.43
CA GLY A 12 12.36 -1.09 5.82
C GLY A 12 11.02 -0.54 6.28
N ASP A 13 10.40 0.34 5.48
CA ASP A 13 9.08 0.93 5.75
C ASP A 13 8.00 -0.15 5.83
N LEU A 14 8.03 -1.16 4.96
CA LEU A 14 7.08 -2.28 5.03
C LEU A 14 7.23 -3.09 6.33
N ARG A 15 8.47 -3.43 6.73
CA ARG A 15 8.71 -4.16 7.99
C ARG A 15 8.27 -3.34 9.20
N ARG A 16 8.56 -2.04 9.18
CA ARG A 16 8.16 -1.10 10.23
C ARG A 16 6.64 -0.98 10.32
N GLY A 17 5.96 -0.91 9.18
CA GLY A 17 4.50 -0.91 9.10
C GLY A 17 3.82 -2.17 9.66
N LEU A 18 4.51 -3.31 9.69
CA LEU A 18 4.01 -4.52 10.35
C LEU A 18 4.12 -4.47 11.88
N THR A 19 4.83 -3.47 12.41
CA THR A 19 5.04 -3.29 13.86
C THR A 19 4.28 -2.10 14.45
N VAL A 20 3.80 -1.15 13.63
CA VAL A 20 3.02 0.00 14.12
C VAL A 20 1.63 -0.43 14.64
N PRO A 21 1.01 0.32 15.56
CA PRO A 21 -0.35 0.09 16.04
C PRO A 21 -1.38 -0.09 14.91
N LEU A 22 -2.46 -0.81 15.20
CA LEU A 22 -3.53 -1.07 14.22
C LEU A 22 -4.16 0.23 13.71
N GLU A 23 -4.30 1.24 14.57
CA GLU A 23 -4.85 2.55 14.22
C GLU A 23 -4.03 3.23 13.11
N ASP A 24 -2.70 3.23 13.21
CA ASP A 24 -1.82 3.80 12.19
C ASP A 24 -1.88 3.01 10.87
N ARG A 25 -2.10 1.69 10.94
CA ARG A 25 -2.34 0.87 9.73
C ARG A 25 -3.66 1.20 9.06
N LEU A 26 -4.69 1.55 9.82
CA LEU A 26 -5.98 2.00 9.26
C LEU A 26 -5.81 3.35 8.57
N ILE A 27 -5.07 4.28 9.17
CA ILE A 27 -4.70 5.55 8.52
C ILE A 27 -3.94 5.28 7.22
N GLY A 28 -2.92 4.41 7.26
CA GLY A 28 -2.18 3.99 6.08
C GLY A 28 -3.08 3.35 5.01
N GLY A 29 -4.07 2.55 5.43
CA GLY A 29 -5.07 1.95 4.55
C GLY A 29 -6.00 2.96 3.89
N LEU A 30 -6.46 3.97 4.63
CA LEU A 30 -7.29 5.06 4.12
C LEU A 30 -6.52 5.92 3.10
N VAL A 31 -5.23 6.16 3.35
CA VAL A 31 -4.35 6.86 2.40
C VAL A 31 -4.07 6.01 1.16
N ALA A 32 -3.91 4.69 1.31
CA ALA A 32 -3.68 3.77 0.19
C ALA A 32 -4.95 3.48 -0.63
N MET A 33 -6.14 3.70 -0.08
CA MET A 33 -7.42 3.34 -0.67
C MET A 33 -7.68 3.96 -2.05
N PRO A 34 -7.42 5.27 -2.30
CA PRO A 34 -7.63 5.88 -3.62
C PRO A 34 -6.73 5.27 -4.70
N PHE A 35 -5.48 4.91 -4.35
CA PHE A 35 -4.53 4.31 -5.27
C PHE A 35 -4.93 2.89 -5.66
N ALA A 36 -5.33 2.09 -4.67
CA ALA A 36 -5.85 0.74 -4.91
C ALA A 36 -7.15 0.79 -5.70
N GLY A 37 -8.07 1.70 -5.36
CA GLY A 37 -9.33 1.91 -6.10
C GLY A 37 -9.08 2.28 -7.57
N PHE A 38 -8.15 3.20 -7.84
CA PHE A 38 -7.75 3.54 -9.20
C PHE A 38 -7.18 2.34 -9.96
N LEU A 39 -6.27 1.58 -9.35
CA LEU A 39 -5.72 0.34 -9.92
C LEU A 39 -6.82 -0.69 -10.23
N GLY A 40 -7.78 -0.83 -9.32
CA GLY A 40 -8.94 -1.71 -9.50
C GLY A 40 -9.80 -1.27 -10.69
N ILE A 41 -10.10 0.03 -10.82
CA ILE A 41 -10.86 0.58 -11.95
C ILE A 41 -10.09 0.37 -13.26
N TRP A 42 -8.80 0.68 -13.28
CA TRP A 42 -7.94 0.50 -14.44
C TRP A 42 -7.89 -0.95 -14.90
N TRP A 43 -7.71 -1.89 -13.97
CA TRP A 43 -7.68 -3.31 -14.29
C TRP A 43 -9.05 -3.81 -14.78
N ASN A 44 -10.15 -3.39 -14.16
CA ASN A 44 -11.50 -3.74 -14.62
C ASN A 44 -11.80 -3.18 -16.02
N ALA A 45 -11.24 -2.01 -16.37
CA ALA A 45 -11.35 -1.45 -17.70
C ALA A 45 -10.56 -2.28 -18.74
N LEU A 46 -9.40 -2.82 -18.38
CA LEU A 46 -8.61 -3.71 -19.24
C LEU A 46 -9.25 -5.09 -19.44
N THR A 47 -9.97 -5.60 -18.43
CA THR A 47 -10.58 -6.93 -18.47
C THR A 47 -12.04 -6.94 -18.90
N TRP A 48 -12.59 -5.81 -19.36
CA TRP A 48 -13.96 -5.68 -19.88
C TRP A 48 -15.02 -6.17 -18.88
N TRP A 49 -15.14 -5.48 -17.73
CA TRP A 49 -16.19 -5.62 -16.69
C TRP A 49 -15.93 -6.61 -15.54
N PRO A 50 -16.65 -6.47 -14.39
CA PRO A 50 -16.08 -6.77 -13.08
C PRO A 50 -15.85 -8.26 -12.83
N SER A 51 -14.59 -8.61 -12.58
CA SER A 51 -14.21 -9.96 -12.19
C SER A 51 -13.82 -10.00 -10.71
N MET A 52 -14.24 -11.07 -10.01
CA MET A 52 -13.84 -11.33 -8.63
C MET A 52 -12.32 -11.41 -8.47
N LEU A 53 -11.61 -11.84 -9.53
CA LEU A 53 -10.15 -11.87 -9.58
C LEU A 53 -9.56 -10.46 -9.45
N THR A 54 -10.14 -9.48 -10.13
CA THR A 54 -9.67 -8.09 -10.09
C THR A 54 -9.83 -7.47 -8.71
N LEU A 55 -10.93 -7.77 -8.02
CA LEU A 55 -11.14 -7.35 -6.64
C LEU A 55 -10.10 -7.99 -5.70
N GLY A 56 -9.84 -9.30 -5.87
CA GLY A 56 -8.81 -10.01 -5.12
C GLY A 56 -7.41 -9.43 -5.33
N LEU A 57 -7.04 -9.14 -6.58
CA LEU A 57 -5.75 -8.52 -6.91
C LEU A 57 -5.63 -7.09 -6.34
N THR A 58 -6.73 -6.33 -6.37
CA THR A 58 -6.77 -4.98 -5.80
C THR A 58 -6.53 -5.04 -4.29
N ALA A 59 -7.20 -5.96 -3.58
CA ALA A 59 -7.00 -6.16 -2.14
C ALA A 59 -5.58 -6.64 -1.82
N LEU A 60 -5.00 -7.54 -2.64
CA LEU A 60 -3.63 -8.03 -2.51
C LEU A 60 -2.58 -6.94 -2.67
N ILE A 61 -2.85 -5.90 -3.46
CA ILE A 61 -1.96 -4.73 -3.61
C ILE A 61 -2.23 -3.72 -2.49
N TRP A 62 -3.50 -3.51 -2.13
CA TRP A 62 -3.90 -2.55 -1.11
C TRP A 62 -3.34 -2.87 0.27
N LEU A 63 -3.40 -4.13 0.70
CA LEU A 63 -2.96 -4.53 2.04
C LEU A 63 -1.46 -4.26 2.29
N PRO A 64 -0.52 -4.68 1.42
CA PRO A 64 0.89 -4.31 1.55
C PRO A 64 1.12 -2.80 1.46
N MET A 65 0.35 -2.10 0.62
CA MET A 65 0.48 -0.66 0.45
C MET A 65 0.05 0.09 1.72
N ALA A 66 -1.05 -0.33 2.36
CA ALA A 66 -1.51 0.20 3.63
C ALA A 66 -0.45 0.08 4.73
N VAL A 67 0.18 -1.10 4.81
CA VAL A 67 1.27 -1.39 5.75
C VAL A 67 2.48 -0.52 5.44
N TRP A 68 2.89 -0.44 4.18
CA TRP A 68 4.04 0.37 3.76
C TRP A 68 3.84 1.85 4.08
N VAL A 69 2.66 2.42 3.77
CA VAL A 69 2.34 3.83 4.07
C VAL A 69 2.39 4.07 5.58
N ALA A 70 1.84 3.17 6.39
CA ALA A 70 1.87 3.31 7.84
C ALA A 70 3.30 3.35 8.40
N GLY A 71 4.19 2.47 7.92
CA GLY A 71 5.60 2.49 8.32
C GLY A 71 6.36 3.72 7.79
N HIS A 72 6.00 4.20 6.60
CA HIS A 72 6.56 5.42 6.03
C HIS A 72 6.19 6.66 6.86
N LEU A 73 4.92 6.78 7.24
CA LEU A 73 4.41 7.87 8.08
C LEU A 73 5.03 7.85 9.47
N ASP A 74 5.16 6.68 10.09
CA ASP A 74 5.82 6.53 11.39
C ASP A 74 7.30 6.97 11.35
N ARG A 75 8.02 6.62 10.27
CA ARG A 75 9.39 7.11 10.07
C ARG A 75 9.42 8.62 9.88
N ALA A 76 8.52 9.18 9.07
CA ALA A 76 8.46 10.62 8.79
C ALA A 76 8.09 11.46 10.03
N ASN A 77 7.30 10.89 10.95
CA ASN A 77 6.92 11.55 12.20
C ASN A 77 8.00 11.44 13.29
N ALA A 78 8.98 10.54 13.12
CA ALA A 78 10.09 10.33 14.05
C ALA A 78 11.32 11.21 13.73
N SER A 79 11.28 11.98 12.64
CA SER A 79 12.32 12.91 12.17
C SER A 79 11.92 14.36 12.36
#